data_AF-A0A7S6MDK5-F1
#
_entry.id   AF-A0A7S6MDK5-F1
#
_cell.length_a   1.000
_cell.length_b   1.000
_cell.length_c   1.000
_cell.angle_alpha   90.00
_cell.angle_beta   90.00
_cell.angle_gamma   90.00
#
_symmetry.space_group_name_H-M   'P 1'
#
loop_
_entity.id
_entity.type
_entity.pdbx_description
1 polymer ?
#
loop_
_entity_poly.entity_id
_entity_poly.type
_entity_poly.pdbx_seq_one_letter_code
_entity_poly.pdbx_strand_id
1 'polypeptide(L)'
;MRSVPTLIRLPLVLGTSALASQSLAQQPPAASESARPLPVLAEPFKVEASGAPIAVDVGHAAPFVIDFNKDGKKDLVVGQFASGKARVYLNVGTDDQPAFSDFTWLQAGGVDAHVPPS
;
A
#
# COMPACT_ATOMS: atom_id res chain seq x y z
N MET A 1 -34.72 -7.53 49.22
CA MET A 1 -33.58 -7.37 48.30
C MET A 1 -32.29 -7.27 49.10
N ARG A 2 -31.28 -8.09 48.74
CA ARG A 2 -29.84 -8.07 49.15
C ARG A 2 -29.57 -8.46 50.62
N SER A 3 -28.58 -9.27 51.02
CA SER A 3 -27.47 -10.01 50.40
C SER A 3 -26.96 -11.02 51.46
N VAL A 4 -26.47 -12.20 51.07
CA VAL A 4 -25.53 -13.02 51.88
C VAL A 4 -24.50 -13.65 50.92
N PRO A 5 -23.19 -13.63 51.23
CA PRO A 5 -22.14 -14.09 50.33
C PRO A 5 -21.79 -15.56 50.56
N THR A 6 -21.45 -16.29 49.49
CA THR A 6 -20.79 -17.60 49.61
C THR A 6 -19.66 -17.70 48.59
N LEU A 7 -18.53 -18.15 49.13
CA LEU A 7 -17.18 -18.22 48.61
C LEU A 7 -16.93 -19.60 47.94
N ILE A 8 -15.80 -19.72 47.20
CA ILE A 8 -14.98 -20.95 46.99
C ILE A 8 -15.33 -21.85 45.77
N ARG A 9 -14.53 -21.76 44.67
CA ARG A 9 -13.40 -22.67 44.31
C ARG A 9 -12.87 -22.41 42.90
N LEU A 10 -11.61 -21.98 42.81
CA LEU A 10 -10.77 -22.23 41.62
C LEU A 10 -10.41 -23.72 41.57
N PRO A 11 -10.48 -24.39 40.42
CA PRO A 11 -9.66 -25.56 40.20
C PRO A 11 -8.29 -25.13 39.65
N LEU A 12 -7.27 -25.42 40.45
CA LEU A 12 -5.89 -25.60 40.02
C LEU A 12 -5.84 -26.71 38.96
N VAL A 13 -5.58 -26.38 37.69
CA VAL A 13 -5.28 -27.39 36.67
C VAL A 13 -3.78 -27.60 36.65
N LEU A 14 -3.36 -28.74 37.19
CA LEU A 14 -2.01 -29.28 37.05
C LEU A 14 -1.76 -29.59 35.58
N GLY A 15 -0.79 -28.90 34.99
CA GLY A 15 -0.34 -29.16 33.62
C GLY A 15 0.33 -30.52 33.52
N THR A 16 -0.35 -31.47 32.87
CA THR A 16 0.32 -32.65 32.33
C THR A 16 0.85 -32.30 30.95
N SER A 17 2.16 -32.13 30.84
CA SER A 17 2.85 -32.02 29.55
C SER A 17 2.69 -33.32 28.78
N ALA A 18 1.71 -33.39 27.88
CA ALA A 18 1.72 -34.35 26.80
C ALA A 18 2.55 -33.75 25.66
N LEU A 19 3.78 -34.23 25.48
CA LEU A 19 4.50 -34.07 24.23
C LEU A 19 3.73 -34.84 23.17
N ALA A 20 2.75 -34.17 22.55
CA ALA A 20 2.13 -34.66 21.34
C ALA A 20 3.17 -34.56 20.23
N SER A 21 3.84 -35.68 19.93
CA SER A 21 4.49 -35.89 18.64
C SER A 21 3.40 -35.78 17.57
N GLN A 22 3.15 -34.56 17.10
CA GLN A 22 2.38 -34.37 15.89
C GLN A 22 3.23 -34.93 14.76
N SER A 23 2.81 -36.11 14.31
CA SER A 23 3.16 -36.66 13.01
C SER A 23 3.20 -35.52 12.00
N LEU A 24 4.29 -35.41 11.21
CA LEU A 24 4.26 -34.66 9.96
C LEU A 24 3.25 -35.38 9.05
N ALA A 25 1.96 -35.15 9.28
CA ALA A 25 0.94 -35.37 8.29
C ALA A 25 1.42 -34.59 7.07
N GLN A 26 1.64 -35.30 5.98
CA GLN A 26 2.18 -34.73 4.75
C GLN A 26 1.42 -33.45 4.47
N GLN A 27 2.16 -32.33 4.48
CA GLN A 27 1.69 -31.12 3.83
C GLN A 27 1.20 -31.57 2.46
N PRO A 28 -0.09 -31.39 2.11
CA PRO A 28 -0.57 -31.78 0.79
C PRO A 28 0.40 -31.17 -0.22
N PRO A 29 0.83 -31.94 -1.25
CA PRO A 29 1.80 -31.44 -2.21
C PRO A 29 1.29 -30.08 -2.64
N ALA A 30 2.12 -29.05 -2.47
CA ALA A 30 1.82 -27.70 -2.93
C ALA A 30 1.21 -27.89 -4.31
N ALA A 31 -0.07 -27.55 -4.47
CA ALA A 31 -0.73 -27.69 -5.75
C ALA A 31 0.18 -26.98 -6.74
N SER A 32 0.76 -27.75 -7.66
CA SER A 32 1.67 -27.22 -8.67
C SER A 32 0.90 -26.09 -9.33
N GLU A 33 1.32 -24.84 -9.07
CA GLU A 33 0.76 -23.66 -9.69
C GLU A 33 1.01 -23.81 -11.18
N SER A 34 0.08 -24.48 -11.85
CA SER A 34 0.04 -24.57 -13.31
C SER A 34 0.11 -23.13 -13.78
N ALA A 35 1.25 -22.78 -14.40
CA ALA A 35 1.70 -21.42 -14.59
C ALA A 35 0.55 -20.53 -15.07
N ARG A 36 0.12 -19.58 -14.22
CA ARG A 36 -0.83 -18.56 -14.67
C ARG A 36 -0.22 -17.88 -15.90
N PRO A 37 -0.98 -17.70 -16.99
CA PRO A 37 -0.45 -17.02 -18.16
C PRO A 37 0.02 -15.63 -17.76
N LEU A 38 1.17 -15.21 -18.29
CA LEU A 38 1.70 -13.86 -18.04
C LEU A 38 0.68 -12.83 -18.51
N PRO A 39 0.49 -11.72 -17.78
CA PRO A 39 -0.36 -10.64 -18.25
C PRO A 39 0.20 -10.08 -19.55
N VAL A 40 -0.65 -10.01 -20.57
CA VAL A 40 -0.34 -9.26 -21.79
C VAL A 40 -0.68 -7.81 -21.52
N LEU A 41 0.32 -6.93 -21.63
CA LEU A 41 0.14 -5.50 -21.43
C LEU A 41 -0.54 -4.87 -22.66
N ALA A 42 -1.31 -3.82 -22.42
CA ALA A 42 -1.84 -2.99 -23.50
C ALA A 42 -0.72 -2.17 -24.18
N GLU A 43 -1.05 -1.56 -25.33
CA GLU A 43 -0.17 -0.60 -26.00
C GLU A 43 0.25 0.53 -25.03
N PRO A 44 1.51 0.99 -25.09
CA PRO A 44 1.99 2.05 -24.22
C PRO A 44 1.30 3.37 -24.57
N PHE A 45 1.01 4.15 -23.53
CA PHE A 45 0.49 5.51 -23.68
C PHE A 45 1.24 6.46 -22.73
N LYS A 46 1.22 7.75 -23.06
CA LYS A 46 1.73 8.79 -22.16
C LYS A 46 0.66 9.08 -21.12
N VAL A 47 1.05 9.06 -19.85
CA VAL A 47 0.18 9.57 -18.79
C VAL A 47 0.16 11.09 -18.89
N GLU A 48 -1.02 11.68 -18.81
CA GLU A 48 -1.23 13.12 -18.96
C GLU A 48 -1.81 13.73 -17.68
N ALA A 49 -1.49 15.00 -17.46
CA ALA A 49 -2.11 15.87 -16.47
C ALA A 49 -2.53 17.15 -17.18
N SER A 50 -3.77 17.59 -16.96
CA SER A 50 -4.34 18.78 -17.62
C SER A 50 -4.17 18.81 -19.15
N GLY A 51 -4.21 17.64 -19.79
CA GLY A 51 -4.05 17.49 -21.25
C GLY A 51 -2.62 17.61 -21.78
N ALA A 52 -1.61 17.56 -20.91
CA ALA A 52 -0.20 17.53 -21.29
C ALA A 52 0.51 16.28 -20.73
N PRO A 53 1.47 15.69 -21.46
CA PRO A 53 2.26 14.57 -20.94
C PRO A 53 2.99 14.93 -19.65
N ILE A 54 2.94 14.02 -18.67
CA ILE A 54 3.73 14.14 -17.46
C ILE A 54 5.20 13.87 -17.80
N ALA A 55 6.01 14.92 -17.73
CA ALA A 55 7.46 14.86 -17.95
C ALA A 55 8.17 15.56 -16.78
N VAL A 56 9.05 14.82 -16.08
CA VAL A 56 9.95 15.39 -15.06
C VAL A 56 11.15 16.06 -15.72
N ASP A 57 11.71 17.09 -15.09
CA ASP A 57 12.69 17.99 -15.72
C ASP A 57 14.02 17.31 -16.05
N VAL A 58 14.55 16.55 -15.09
CA VAL A 58 15.80 15.78 -15.22
C VAL A 58 15.48 14.35 -14.77
N GLY A 59 16.05 13.38 -15.51
CA GLY A 59 15.64 11.96 -15.57
C GLY A 59 15.37 11.24 -14.24
N HIS A 60 14.86 10.01 -14.37
CA HIS A 60 14.41 9.13 -13.28
C HIS A 60 13.09 9.57 -12.63
N ALA A 61 11.99 9.46 -13.40
CA ALA A 61 10.67 9.47 -12.81
C ALA A 61 10.50 8.26 -11.87
N ALA A 62 10.03 8.51 -10.65
CA ALA A 62 9.68 7.48 -9.69
C ALA A 62 8.17 7.57 -9.37
N PRO A 63 7.29 6.96 -10.19
CA PRO A 63 5.85 7.04 -10.02
C PRO A 63 5.38 6.14 -8.87
N PHE A 64 4.40 6.63 -8.11
CA PHE A 64 3.71 5.91 -7.05
C PHE A 64 2.23 6.27 -7.05
N VAL A 65 1.36 5.26 -6.98
CA VAL A 65 -0.10 5.43 -7.02
C VAL A 65 -0.68 5.19 -5.63
N ILE A 66 -1.33 6.21 -5.07
CA ILE A 66 -1.87 6.19 -3.70
C ILE A 66 -3.05 7.15 -3.58
N ASP A 67 -3.97 6.88 -2.66
CA ASP A 67 -4.98 7.86 -2.23
C ASP A 67 -4.29 8.89 -1.32
N PHE A 68 -3.76 9.97 -1.91
CA PHE A 68 -2.87 10.90 -1.24
C PHE A 68 -3.66 11.88 -0.36
N ASN A 69 -4.78 12.38 -0.88
CA ASN A 69 -5.63 13.36 -0.20
C ASN A 69 -6.74 12.72 0.66
N LYS A 70 -6.89 11.38 0.65
CA LYS A 70 -7.90 10.61 1.39
C LYS A 70 -9.33 10.85 0.90
N ASP A 71 -9.50 11.15 -0.39
CA ASP A 71 -10.83 11.29 -1.01
C ASP A 71 -11.37 9.96 -1.56
N GLY A 72 -10.58 8.89 -1.47
CA GLY A 72 -10.93 7.55 -1.93
C GLY A 72 -10.59 7.28 -3.39
N LYS A 73 -9.97 8.22 -4.11
CA LYS A 73 -9.46 8.06 -5.48
C LYS A 73 -7.95 7.83 -5.44
N LYS A 74 -7.42 7.12 -6.44
CA LYS A 74 -5.98 6.95 -6.61
C LYS A 74 -5.37 8.15 -7.31
N ASP A 75 -4.52 8.87 -6.59
CA ASP A 75 -3.67 9.94 -7.08
C ASP A 75 -2.32 9.40 -7.60
N LEU A 76 -1.59 10.26 -8.31
CA LEU A 76 -0.25 9.96 -8.80
C LEU A 76 0.78 10.87 -8.15
N VAL A 77 1.75 10.29 -7.45
CA VAL A 77 2.93 10.98 -6.93
C VAL A 77 4.14 10.58 -7.79
N VAL A 78 4.88 11.57 -8.31
CA VAL A 78 6.05 11.33 -9.15
C VAL A 78 7.27 12.00 -8.53
N GLY A 79 8.19 11.18 -8.00
CA GLY A 79 9.51 11.65 -7.60
C GLY A 79 10.36 12.01 -8.82
N GLN A 80 11.23 13.02 -8.66
CA GLN A 80 12.20 13.43 -9.67
C GLN A 80 13.59 13.58 -9.07
N PHE A 81 14.61 13.31 -9.88
CA PHE A 81 16.01 13.50 -9.48
C PHE A 81 16.32 14.97 -9.18
N ALA A 82 15.84 15.89 -10.01
CA ALA A 82 16.08 17.32 -9.83
C ALA A 82 15.58 17.81 -8.46
N SER A 83 16.53 18.27 -7.64
CA SER A 83 16.32 18.74 -6.27
C SER A 83 15.70 17.72 -5.32
N GLY A 84 15.64 16.43 -5.66
CA GLY A 84 15.07 15.39 -4.81
C GLY A 84 13.60 15.60 -4.44
N LYS A 85 12.82 16.32 -5.29
CA LYS A 85 11.42 16.68 -5.03
C LYS A 85 10.44 15.65 -5.60
N ALA A 86 9.18 15.75 -5.19
CA ALA A 86 8.08 14.98 -5.76
C ALA A 86 6.89 15.87 -6.16
N ARG A 87 6.29 15.56 -7.31
CA ARG A 87 5.07 16.18 -7.83
C ARG A 87 3.87 15.34 -7.41
N VAL A 88 2.80 15.98 -6.95
CA VAL A 88 1.52 15.34 -6.59
C VAL A 88 0.47 15.76 -7.62
N TYR A 89 -0.06 14.79 -8.36
CA TYR A 89 -1.12 14.95 -9.34
C TYR A 89 -2.41 14.34 -8.78
N LEU A 90 -3.41 15.18 -8.49
CA LEU A 90 -4.68 14.70 -7.95
C LEU A 90 -5.55 14.10 -9.05
N ASN A 91 -6.18 12.97 -8.78
CA ASN A 91 -7.17 12.39 -9.67
C ASN A 91 -8.54 13.05 -9.46
N VAL A 92 -8.96 13.88 -10.40
CA VAL A 92 -10.28 14.53 -10.40
C VAL A 92 -11.36 13.68 -11.09
N GLY A 93 -11.00 12.51 -11.63
CA GLY A 93 -11.88 11.53 -12.26
C GLY A 93 -12.27 10.38 -11.33
N THR A 94 -12.07 9.14 -11.80
CA THR A 94 -12.30 7.90 -11.05
C THR A 94 -11.08 6.98 -11.13
N ASP A 95 -11.07 5.88 -10.36
CA ASP A 95 -9.99 4.88 -10.45
C ASP A 95 -9.99 4.14 -11.79
N ASP A 96 -11.17 3.89 -12.36
CA ASP A 96 -11.31 3.22 -13.67
C ASP A 96 -11.00 4.17 -14.84
N GLN A 97 -11.22 5.47 -14.66
CA GLN A 97 -10.97 6.51 -15.66
C GLN A 97 -10.30 7.72 -14.99
N PRO A 98 -9.00 7.64 -14.68
CA PRO A 98 -8.29 8.70 -13.99
C PRO A 98 -8.16 9.93 -14.88
N ALA A 99 -8.33 11.11 -14.27
CA ALA A 99 -8.08 12.39 -14.89
C ALA A 99 -7.23 13.21 -13.92
N PHE A 100 -5.95 13.39 -14.23
CA PHE A 100 -5.03 14.09 -13.33
C PHE A 100 -5.06 15.61 -13.57
N SER A 101 -5.18 16.38 -12.49
CA SER A 101 -4.99 17.83 -12.52
C SER A 101 -3.53 18.22 -12.63
N ASP A 102 -3.24 19.51 -12.74
CA ASP A 102 -1.88 20.05 -12.55
C ASP A 102 -1.30 19.62 -11.20
N PHE A 103 0.03 19.58 -11.14
CA PHE A 103 0.72 19.13 -9.95
C PHE A 103 0.89 20.23 -8.90
N THR A 104 1.01 19.79 -7.66
CA THR A 104 1.62 20.55 -6.57
C THR A 104 2.89 19.87 -6.09
N TRP A 105 3.78 20.59 -5.42
CA TRP A 105 4.93 19.96 -4.76
C TRP A 105 4.47 19.22 -3.51
N LEU A 106 5.00 18.02 -3.30
CA LEU A 106 4.84 17.31 -2.04
C LEU A 106 5.30 18.20 -0.89
N GLN A 107 4.45 18.38 0.13
CA GLN A 107 4.74 19.23 1.28
C GLN A 107 5.11 18.40 2.51
N ALA A 108 6.08 18.89 3.29
CA ALA A 108 6.38 18.40 4.63
C ALA A 108 6.49 19.61 5.57
N GLY A 109 5.61 19.70 6.57
CA GLY A 109 5.61 20.84 7.50
C GLY A 109 5.29 22.19 6.85
N GLY A 110 4.55 22.20 5.73
CA GLY A 110 4.18 23.43 5.02
C GLY A 110 5.26 23.99 4.08
N VAL A 111 6.31 23.22 3.80
CA VAL A 111 7.32 23.53 2.79
C VAL A 111 7.50 22.37 1.82
N ASP A 112 8.04 22.66 0.62
CA ASP A 112 8.38 21.66 -0.37
C ASP A 112 9.34 20.60 0.23
N ALA A 113 8.89 19.36 0.25
CA ALA A 113 9.69 18.23 0.67
C ALA A 113 10.77 17.93 -0.37
N HIS A 114 11.98 17.64 0.10
CA HIS A 114 13.06 17.15 -0.73
C HIS A 114 13.89 16.11 0.00
N VAL A 115 14.39 15.14 -0.75
CA VAL A 115 15.42 14.22 -0.28
C VAL A 115 16.77 14.90 -0.49
N PRO A 116 17.55 15.17 0.58
CA PRO A 116 18.86 15.79 0.43
C PRO A 116 19.83 14.83 -0.26
N PRO A 117 20.84 15.36 -0.98
CA PRO A 117 21.94 14.54 -1.49
C PRO A 117 22.71 13.90 -0.31
N SER A 118 23.20 12.69 -0.52
CA SER A 118 24.10 11.97 0.40
C SER A 118 25.50 12.57 0.44
#